data_AF-A0A7S2QPH0-F1
#
_entry.id   AF-A0A7S2QPH0-F1
#
_cell.length_a   1.000
_cell.length_b   1.000
_cell.length_c   1.000
_cell.angle_alpha   90.00
_cell.angle_beta   90.00
_cell.angle_gamma   90.00
#
_symmetry.space_group_name_H-M   'P 1'
#
loop_
_entity.id
_entity.type
_entity.pdbx_description
1 polymer ?
#
loop_
_entity_poly.entity_id
_entity_poly.type
_entity_poly.pdbx_seq_one_letter_code
_entity_poly.pdbx_strand_id
1 'polypeptide(L)'
;HTKPNPADVQNTICALRLDGSGEMEVLAGGRDFYAAPRLSPDGSQLAYICWDHPSMPWDATELFVAALDPSTGRVASEESVCGGAGQATSVLQPAWSPGGLLHFVSDQTGWWNLYERSPSGELTNLCPRSAEFSGAAPGWGLGGQNYCFLPDGRVVTCYEDRETGTSNLV
;
A
#
# COMPACT_ATOMS: atom_id res chain seq x y z
N HIS A 1 13.05 -4.98 25.03
CA HIS A 1 12.12 -3.84 25.00
C HIS A 1 11.86 -3.42 26.45
N THR A 2 11.85 -2.11 26.76
CA THR A 2 11.78 -1.59 28.15
C THR A 2 10.38 -1.15 28.59
N LYS A 3 9.39 -1.20 27.69
CA LYS A 3 7.96 -0.97 27.98
C LYS A 3 7.14 -2.14 27.42
N PRO A 4 6.65 -3.06 28.25
CA PRO A 4 5.99 -4.29 27.80
C PRO A 4 4.50 -4.14 27.49
N ASN A 5 3.91 -2.96 27.76
CA ASN A 5 2.48 -2.75 27.53
C ASN A 5 2.22 -2.60 26.02
N PRO A 6 1.39 -3.47 25.40
CA PRO A 6 1.06 -3.37 23.98
C PRO A 6 0.50 -1.99 23.59
N ALA A 7 -0.21 -1.32 24.49
CA ALA A 7 -0.77 0.00 24.25
C ALA A 7 0.28 1.13 24.11
N ASP A 8 1.52 0.89 24.52
CA ASP A 8 2.62 1.85 24.39
C ASP A 8 3.44 1.64 23.11
N VAL A 9 3.08 0.63 22.30
CA VAL A 9 3.76 0.36 21.02
C VAL A 9 3.38 1.45 20.02
N GLN A 10 4.41 2.07 19.43
CA GLN A 10 4.24 3.02 18.34
C GLN A 10 4.84 2.45 17.08
N ASN A 11 4.03 2.38 16.03
CA ASN A 11 4.48 2.01 14.70
C ASN A 11 4.61 3.29 13.86
N THR A 12 5.70 3.40 13.11
CA THR A 12 5.98 4.56 12.26
C THR A 12 6.67 4.13 10.97
N ILE A 13 6.54 4.95 9.94
CA ILE A 13 7.39 4.88 8.75
C ILE A 13 8.50 5.90 8.93
N CYS A 14 9.74 5.49 8.71
CA CYS A 14 10.91 6.35 8.91
C CYS A 14 11.85 6.31 7.70
N ALA A 15 12.50 7.45 7.45
CA ALA A 15 13.72 7.51 6.63
C ALA A 15 14.95 7.32 7.53
N LEU A 16 15.95 6.59 7.03
CA LEU A 16 17.23 6.37 7.72
C LEU A 16 18.37 6.89 6.84
N ARG A 17 19.25 7.72 7.40
CA ARG A 17 20.48 8.15 6.72
C ARG A 17 21.49 7.02 6.65
N LEU A 18 21.99 6.75 5.44
CA LEU A 18 22.97 5.69 5.17
C LEU A 18 24.43 6.17 5.16
N ASP A 19 24.68 7.43 5.55
CA ASP A 19 26.02 8.03 5.65
C ASP A 19 26.80 7.60 6.91
N GLY A 20 26.24 6.67 7.69
CA GLY A 20 26.83 6.16 8.92
C GLY A 20 26.45 6.94 10.18
N SER A 21 25.72 8.06 10.06
CA SER A 21 25.18 8.79 11.22
C SER A 21 24.11 8.01 11.97
N GLY A 22 23.34 7.18 11.26
CA GLY A 22 22.18 6.49 11.81
C GLY A 22 21.01 7.43 12.16
N GLU A 23 21.05 8.68 11.68
CA GLU A 23 19.94 9.62 11.88
C GLU A 23 18.66 9.10 11.22
N MET A 24 17.57 9.18 11.98
CA MET A 24 16.26 8.69 11.58
C MET A 24 15.26 9.85 11.61
N GLU A 25 14.42 9.93 10.59
CA GLU A 25 13.31 10.88 10.51
C GLU A 25 11.98 10.12 10.37
N VAL A 26 10.99 10.47 11.18
CA VAL A 26 9.64 9.90 11.09
C VAL A 26 8.90 10.59 9.95
N LEU A 27 8.45 9.80 8.97
CA LEU A 27 7.68 10.27 7.82
C LEU A 27 6.17 10.11 8.04
N ALA A 28 5.74 9.06 8.73
CA ALA A 28 4.34 8.86 9.09
C ALA A 28 4.24 8.21 10.48
N GLY A 29 3.27 8.67 11.28
CA GLY A 29 3.02 8.16 12.64
C GLY A 29 1.67 8.61 13.20
N GLY A 30 1.24 7.96 14.28
CA GLY A 30 -0.02 8.28 14.97
C GLY A 30 -1.19 7.31 14.74
N ARG A 31 -1.07 6.37 13.79
CA ARG A 31 -1.97 5.23 13.62
C ARG A 31 -1.43 3.99 14.36
N ASP A 32 -2.30 3.03 14.65
CA ASP A 32 -1.86 1.81 15.35
C ASP A 32 -0.91 0.98 14.48
N PHE A 33 -1.14 0.94 13.17
CA PHE A 33 -0.37 0.11 12.24
C PHE A 33 0.02 0.83 10.95
N TYR A 34 1.20 0.46 10.45
CA TYR A 34 1.74 0.94 9.17
C TYR A 34 2.40 -0.22 8.41
N ALA A 35 2.25 -0.23 7.09
CA ALA A 35 2.85 -1.23 6.23
C ALA A 35 3.16 -0.71 4.82
N ALA A 36 3.95 -1.50 4.10
CA ALA A 36 4.21 -1.37 2.67
C ALA A 36 4.60 0.06 2.20
N PRO A 37 5.63 0.71 2.80
CA PRO A 37 6.17 1.94 2.25
C PRO A 37 6.73 1.69 0.83
N ARG A 38 6.41 2.59 -0.10
CA ARG A 38 6.82 2.55 -1.51
C ARG A 38 7.12 3.94 -2.03
N LEU A 39 8.40 4.21 -2.29
CA LEU A 39 8.83 5.44 -2.92
C LEU A 39 8.51 5.39 -4.43
N SER A 40 8.06 6.52 -4.99
CA SER A 40 7.91 6.69 -6.43
C SER A 40 9.28 6.63 -7.14
N PRO A 41 9.33 6.30 -8.44
CA PRO A 41 10.60 6.17 -9.17
C PRO A 41 11.46 7.44 -9.16
N ASP A 42 10.82 8.61 -9.11
CA ASP A 42 11.47 9.93 -9.05
C ASP A 42 11.80 10.39 -7.62
N GLY A 43 11.40 9.62 -6.60
CA GLY A 43 11.63 9.95 -5.20
C GLY A 43 10.73 11.04 -4.63
N SER A 44 9.76 11.57 -5.40
CA SER A 44 8.95 12.71 -4.98
C SER A 44 7.74 12.34 -4.11
N GLN A 45 7.34 11.07 -4.10
CA GLN A 45 6.14 10.60 -3.42
C GLN A 45 6.40 9.29 -2.68
N LEU A 46 5.80 9.16 -1.49
CA LEU A 46 5.81 7.94 -0.69
C LEU A 46 4.38 7.43 -0.54
N ALA A 47 4.09 6.26 -1.07
CA ALA A 47 2.84 5.54 -0.80
C ALA A 47 3.01 4.62 0.41
N TYR A 48 1.99 4.48 1.25
CA TYR A 48 1.97 3.55 2.36
C TYR A 48 0.56 3.17 2.80
N ILE A 49 0.46 2.05 3.53
CA ILE A 49 -0.79 1.58 4.12
C ILE A 49 -0.79 1.84 5.62
N CYS A 50 -1.92 2.28 6.17
CA CYS A 50 -2.17 2.34 7.60
C CYS A 50 -3.57 1.86 7.98
N TRP A 51 -3.75 1.48 9.24
CA TRP A 51 -5.05 1.14 9.82
C TRP A 51 -4.97 1.21 11.36
N ASP A 52 -6.14 1.16 12.00
CA ASP A 52 -6.24 1.16 13.46
C ASP A 52 -7.07 -0.02 13.96
N HIS A 53 -6.93 -0.31 15.24
CA HIS A 53 -7.88 -1.15 15.94
C HIS A 53 -9.31 -0.58 15.87
N PRO A 54 -10.34 -1.44 15.81
CA PRO A 54 -10.28 -2.91 15.89
C PRO A 54 -10.02 -3.62 14.55
N SER A 55 -9.84 -2.89 13.46
CA SER A 55 -9.70 -3.47 12.13
C SER A 55 -8.42 -4.29 11.98
N MET A 56 -8.52 -5.42 11.29
CA MET A 56 -7.37 -6.11 10.71
C MET A 56 -7.12 -5.64 9.28
N PRO A 57 -5.93 -5.89 8.69
CA PRO A 57 -5.61 -5.37 7.35
C PRO A 57 -6.52 -5.92 6.23
N TRP A 58 -7.25 -7.01 6.46
CA TRP A 58 -8.28 -7.54 5.55
C TRP A 58 -9.69 -7.02 5.83
N ASP A 59 -9.90 -6.29 6.94
CA ASP A 59 -11.20 -5.70 7.27
C ASP A 59 -11.32 -4.27 6.72
N ALA A 60 -10.33 -3.44 7.04
CA ALA A 60 -10.27 -2.06 6.58
C ALA A 60 -8.86 -1.48 6.72
N THR A 61 -8.35 -0.87 5.64
CA THR A 61 -7.08 -0.12 5.63
C THR A 61 -7.21 1.14 4.80
N GLU A 62 -6.25 2.04 4.95
CA GLU A 62 -6.14 3.28 4.20
C GLU A 62 -4.82 3.31 3.44
N LEU A 63 -4.88 3.64 2.16
CA LEU A 63 -3.73 3.96 1.33
C LEU A 63 -3.54 5.47 1.31
N PHE A 64 -2.36 5.92 1.74
CA PHE A 64 -1.95 7.32 1.64
C PHE A 64 -0.82 7.49 0.63
N VAL A 65 -0.75 8.69 0.07
CA VAL A 65 0.41 9.20 -0.66
C VAL A 65 0.89 10.49 0.00
N ALA A 66 2.14 10.49 0.42
CA ALA A 66 2.84 11.65 0.95
C ALA A 66 3.73 12.27 -0.13
N ALA A 67 3.60 13.56 -0.39
CA ALA A 67 4.56 14.31 -1.18
C ALA A 67 5.81 14.61 -0.34
N LEU A 68 7.00 14.38 -0.90
CA LEU A 68 8.27 14.60 -0.25
C LEU A 68 8.94 15.87 -0.78
N ASP A 69 9.41 16.71 0.12
CA ASP A 69 10.24 17.85 -0.24
C ASP A 69 11.58 17.35 -0.79
N PRO A 70 11.98 17.72 -2.02
CA PRO A 70 13.16 17.17 -2.67
C PRO A 70 14.49 17.62 -2.03
N SER A 71 14.48 18.71 -1.25
CA SER A 71 15.68 19.24 -0.61
C SER A 71 15.96 18.61 0.75
N THR A 72 14.90 18.21 1.46
CA THR A 72 14.96 17.71 2.83
C THR A 72 14.55 16.23 2.96
N GLY A 73 13.83 15.68 1.98
CA GLY A 73 13.24 14.34 2.04
C GLY A 73 12.04 14.22 2.99
N ARG A 74 11.53 15.35 3.49
CA ARG A 74 10.47 15.42 4.49
C ARG A 74 9.10 15.41 3.85
N VAL A 75 8.11 14.92 4.59
CA VAL A 75 6.71 15.01 4.16
C VAL A 75 6.26 16.47 4.11
N ALA A 76 5.84 16.92 2.93
CA ALA A 76 5.31 18.25 2.67
C ALA A 76 3.78 18.29 2.75
N SER A 77 3.13 17.21 2.30
CA SER A 77 1.67 17.03 2.34
C SER A 77 1.32 15.56 2.22
N GLU A 78 0.13 15.17 2.68
CA GLU A 78 -0.37 13.80 2.60
C GLU A 78 -1.82 13.81 2.08
N GLU A 79 -2.16 12.81 1.28
CA GLU A 79 -3.52 12.59 0.80
C GLU A 79 -3.94 11.13 0.98
N SER A 80 -5.20 10.90 1.37
CA SER A 80 -5.81 9.58 1.35
C SER A 80 -6.26 9.26 -0.08
N VAL A 81 -5.87 8.10 -0.59
CA VAL A 81 -6.12 7.66 -1.97
C VAL A 81 -7.29 6.69 -2.03
N CYS A 82 -7.36 5.73 -1.12
CA CYS A 82 -8.38 4.68 -1.12
C CYS A 82 -8.54 4.10 0.30
N GLY A 83 -9.75 3.66 0.63
CA GLY A 83 -10.13 3.20 1.96
C GLY A 83 -10.50 4.33 2.92
N GLY A 84 -10.66 3.99 4.21
CA GLY A 84 -10.88 4.97 5.29
C GLY A 84 -12.32 5.20 5.74
N ALA A 85 -12.50 6.26 6.53
CA ALA A 85 -13.64 6.42 7.43
C ALA A 85 -15.02 6.23 6.78
N GLY A 86 -15.68 5.13 7.16
CA GLY A 86 -17.05 4.79 6.76
C GLY A 86 -17.16 3.67 5.71
N GLN A 87 -16.05 3.21 5.13
CA GLN A 87 -16.02 2.10 4.18
C GLN A 87 -15.24 0.92 4.75
N ALA A 88 -15.88 -0.25 4.83
CA ALA A 88 -15.21 -1.52 5.09
C ALA A 88 -14.48 -1.94 3.81
N THR A 89 -13.31 -1.33 3.57
CA THR A 89 -12.49 -1.56 2.39
C THR A 89 -11.05 -1.80 2.81
N SER A 90 -10.53 -2.95 2.41
CA SER A 90 -9.12 -3.31 2.49
C SER A 90 -8.40 -2.87 1.21
N VAL A 91 -7.33 -2.11 1.40
CA VAL A 91 -6.38 -1.67 0.38
C VAL A 91 -4.98 -2.15 0.73
N LEU A 92 -4.32 -2.83 -0.20
CA LEU A 92 -3.07 -3.52 0.02
C LEU A 92 -2.12 -3.38 -1.17
N GLN A 93 -0.87 -3.79 -0.95
CA GLN A 93 0.15 -3.98 -1.99
C GLN A 93 0.33 -2.77 -2.93
N PRO A 94 0.50 -1.54 -2.43
CA PRO A 94 0.81 -0.42 -3.31
C PRO A 94 2.14 -0.68 -4.03
N ALA A 95 2.25 -0.21 -5.26
CA ALA A 95 3.50 -0.16 -6.01
C ALA A 95 3.41 0.88 -7.13
N TRP A 96 4.53 1.52 -7.44
CA TRP A 96 4.62 2.47 -8.54
C TRP A 96 5.09 1.78 -9.80
N SER A 97 4.40 2.03 -10.92
CA SER A 97 4.88 1.61 -12.23
C SER A 97 6.18 2.36 -12.58
N PRO A 98 6.99 1.87 -13.55
CA PRO A 98 8.16 2.60 -14.03
C PRO A 98 7.83 4.00 -14.56
N GLY A 99 6.59 4.21 -15.04
CA GLY A 99 6.07 5.51 -15.47
C GLY A 99 5.55 6.41 -14.35
N GLY A 100 5.63 5.98 -13.08
CA GLY A 100 5.20 6.76 -11.93
C GLY A 100 3.70 6.73 -11.65
N LEU A 101 2.96 5.74 -12.19
CA LEU A 101 1.54 5.55 -11.86
C LEU A 101 1.40 4.60 -10.67
N LEU A 102 0.60 5.00 -9.68
CA LEU A 102 0.37 4.19 -8.48
C LEU A 102 -0.64 3.09 -8.78
N HIS A 103 -0.25 1.86 -8.46
CA HIS A 103 -1.11 0.68 -8.49
C HIS A 103 -1.29 0.14 -7.08
N PHE A 104 -2.41 -0.54 -6.83
CA PHE A 104 -2.71 -1.18 -5.56
C PHE A 104 -3.83 -2.21 -5.72
N VAL A 105 -4.02 -3.07 -4.73
CA VAL A 105 -5.12 -4.03 -4.68
C VAL A 105 -6.17 -3.53 -3.70
N SER A 106 -7.45 -3.53 -4.08
CA SER A 106 -8.55 -3.14 -3.20
C SER A 106 -9.74 -4.08 -3.35
N ASP A 107 -10.45 -4.32 -2.25
CA ASP A 107 -11.69 -5.09 -2.20
C ASP A 107 -12.97 -4.24 -2.33
N GLN A 108 -12.87 -2.96 -2.72
CA GLN A 108 -14.03 -2.04 -2.77
C GLN A 108 -15.19 -2.51 -3.67
N THR A 109 -14.96 -3.52 -4.52
CA THR A 109 -15.99 -4.17 -5.36
C THR A 109 -16.54 -5.46 -4.77
N GLY A 110 -16.14 -5.84 -3.55
CA GLY A 110 -16.41 -7.12 -2.90
C GLY A 110 -15.38 -8.21 -3.21
N TRP A 111 -14.40 -7.93 -4.07
CA TRP A 111 -13.31 -8.82 -4.46
C TRP A 111 -12.00 -8.04 -4.54
N TRP A 112 -10.89 -8.61 -4.09
CA TRP A 112 -9.59 -7.95 -4.24
C TRP A 112 -9.22 -7.88 -5.71
N ASN A 113 -9.31 -6.71 -6.32
CA ASN A 113 -8.93 -6.46 -7.71
C ASN A 113 -7.76 -5.47 -7.79
N LEU A 114 -7.05 -5.47 -8.91
CA LEU A 114 -5.96 -4.55 -9.18
C LEU A 114 -6.49 -3.21 -9.71
N TYR A 115 -6.04 -2.12 -9.10
CA TYR A 115 -6.38 -0.75 -9.45
C TYR A 115 -5.16 0.04 -9.86
N GLU A 116 -5.38 1.04 -10.72
CA GLU A 116 -4.44 2.11 -11.04
C GLU A 116 -5.04 3.46 -10.64
N ARG A 117 -4.22 4.36 -10.12
CA ARG A 117 -4.55 5.77 -9.90
C ARG A 117 -3.97 6.61 -11.05
N SER A 118 -4.83 7.34 -11.75
CA SER A 118 -4.42 8.30 -12.77
C SER A 118 -3.75 9.55 -12.16
N PRO A 119 -3.02 10.35 -12.93
CA PRO A 119 -2.47 11.62 -12.45
C PRO A 119 -3.53 12.63 -11.96
N SER A 120 -4.78 12.52 -12.41
CA SER A 120 -5.90 13.34 -11.92
C SER A 120 -6.55 12.78 -10.65
N GLY A 121 -6.08 11.65 -10.14
CA GLY A 121 -6.59 10.98 -8.94
C GLY A 121 -7.73 9.99 -9.17
N GLU A 122 -8.10 9.72 -10.43
CA GLU A 122 -9.15 8.75 -10.74
C GLU A 122 -8.65 7.32 -10.55
N LEU A 123 -9.49 6.46 -9.95
CA LEU A 123 -9.17 5.05 -9.70
C LEU A 123 -9.83 4.17 -10.76
N THR A 124 -9.02 3.40 -11.49
CA THR A 124 -9.50 2.46 -12.51
C THR A 124 -9.25 1.03 -12.06
N ASN A 125 -10.30 0.20 -12.01
CA ASN A 125 -10.14 -1.25 -11.85
C ASN A 125 -9.64 -1.84 -13.18
N LEU A 126 -8.39 -2.31 -13.21
CA LEU A 126 -7.73 -2.77 -14.42
C LEU A 126 -8.24 -4.14 -14.91
N CYS A 127 -8.76 -4.96 -13.99
CA CYS A 127 -9.21 -6.30 -14.28
C CYS A 127 -10.43 -6.67 -13.43
N PRO A 128 -11.61 -6.07 -13.70
CA PRO A 128 -12.79 -6.26 -12.87
C PRO A 128 -13.25 -7.72 -12.94
N ARG A 129 -13.16 -8.42 -11.82
CA ARG A 129 -13.48 -9.86 -11.72
C ARG A 129 -13.92 -10.25 -10.32
N SER A 130 -14.80 -11.24 -10.26
CA SER A 130 -15.15 -11.94 -9.02
C SER A 130 -14.05 -12.95 -8.62
N ALA A 131 -12.84 -12.44 -8.37
CA ALA A 131 -11.66 -13.26 -8.09
C ALA A 131 -10.65 -12.50 -7.22
N GLU A 132 -9.74 -13.23 -6.57
CA GLU A 132 -8.82 -12.65 -5.58
C GLU A 132 -7.42 -12.40 -6.15
N PHE A 133 -7.05 -11.13 -6.29
CA PHE A 133 -5.72 -10.70 -6.79
C PHE A 133 -4.71 -10.42 -5.67
N SER A 134 -5.14 -10.47 -4.41
CA SER A 134 -4.29 -10.17 -3.25
C SER A 134 -3.36 -11.31 -2.85
N GLY A 135 -3.55 -12.51 -3.41
CA GLY A 135 -2.77 -13.70 -3.06
C GLY A 135 -3.27 -14.39 -1.79
N ALA A 136 -2.54 -15.42 -1.36
CA ALA A 136 -2.86 -16.16 -0.15
C ALA A 136 -2.59 -15.32 1.10
N ALA A 137 -3.53 -15.34 2.05
CA ALA A 137 -3.43 -14.68 3.36
C ALA A 137 -3.10 -13.17 3.28
N PRO A 138 -3.93 -12.36 2.59
CA PRO A 138 -3.68 -10.94 2.40
C PRO A 138 -3.55 -10.21 3.75
N GLY A 139 -2.46 -9.46 3.93
CA GLY A 139 -2.22 -8.69 5.14
C GLY A 139 -1.65 -9.45 6.34
N TRP A 140 -1.44 -10.77 6.25
CA TRP A 140 -0.81 -11.55 7.34
C TRP A 140 0.70 -11.33 7.46
N GLY A 141 1.36 -11.04 6.34
CA GLY A 141 2.79 -10.75 6.26
C GLY A 141 3.07 -9.38 5.66
N LEU A 142 4.22 -8.80 5.99
CA LEU A 142 4.69 -7.57 5.36
C LEU A 142 5.32 -7.86 3.99
N GLY A 143 5.13 -6.93 3.05
CA GLY A 143 5.85 -6.94 1.77
C GLY A 143 5.26 -7.83 0.68
N GLY A 144 4.08 -8.43 0.89
CA GLY A 144 3.36 -9.15 -0.17
C GLY A 144 3.13 -8.28 -1.41
N GLN A 145 3.35 -8.85 -2.59
CA GLN A 145 3.19 -8.20 -3.88
C GLN A 145 2.83 -9.25 -4.93
N ASN A 146 1.57 -9.29 -5.36
CA ASN A 146 1.04 -10.31 -6.27
C ASN A 146 0.96 -9.87 -7.72
N TYR A 147 1.59 -8.74 -8.04
CA TYR A 147 1.73 -8.24 -9.39
C TYR A 147 3.11 -7.61 -9.59
N CYS A 148 3.55 -7.51 -10.84
CA CYS A 148 4.78 -6.84 -11.21
C CYS A 148 4.64 -6.07 -12.52
N PHE A 149 5.55 -5.13 -12.75
CA PHE A 149 5.59 -4.33 -13.97
C PHE A 149 6.61 -4.91 -14.94
N LEU A 150 6.23 -4.99 -16.22
CA LEU A 150 7.11 -5.34 -17.32
C LEU A 150 7.80 -4.08 -17.87
N PRO A 151 8.96 -4.22 -18.55
CA PRO A 151 9.68 -3.09 -19.14
C PRO A 151 8.87 -2.27 -20.16
N ASP A 152 7.85 -2.86 -20.77
CA ASP A 152 6.96 -2.20 -21.74
C ASP A 152 5.76 -1.51 -21.09
N GLY A 153 5.71 -1.43 -19.76
CA GLY A 153 4.66 -0.76 -19.00
C GLY A 153 3.44 -1.62 -18.71
N ARG A 154 3.38 -2.86 -19.20
CA ARG A 154 2.31 -3.79 -18.82
C ARG A 154 2.45 -4.22 -17.36
N VAL A 155 1.31 -4.54 -16.75
CA VAL A 155 1.25 -5.19 -15.44
C VAL A 155 0.90 -6.65 -15.63
N VAL A 156 1.60 -7.52 -14.91
CA VAL A 156 1.28 -8.95 -14.84
C VAL A 156 0.88 -9.27 -13.41
N THR A 157 -0.21 -10.02 -13.25
CA THR A 157 -0.72 -10.43 -11.95
C THR A 157 -1.26 -11.85 -11.99
N CYS A 158 -1.54 -12.42 -10.83
CA CYS A 158 -2.31 -13.66 -10.71
C CYS A 158 -3.56 -13.43 -9.89
N TYR A 159 -4.62 -14.15 -10.24
CA TYR A 159 -5.84 -14.20 -9.43
C TYR A 159 -6.20 -15.63 -9.08
N GLU A 160 -6.81 -15.80 -7.92
CA GLU A 160 -7.44 -17.05 -7.50
C GLU A 160 -8.93 -17.02 -7.83
N ASP A 161 -9.36 -17.98 -8.64
CA ASP A 161 -10.77 -18.21 -8.94
C ASP A 161 -11.37 -19.06 -7.81
N ARG A 162 -12.31 -18.49 -7.04
CA ARG A 162 -12.89 -19.20 -5.88
C ARG A 162 -13.81 -20.36 -6.26
N GLU A 163 -14.39 -20.35 -7.45
CA GLU A 163 -15.28 -21.44 -7.88
C GLU A 163 -14.47 -22.70 -8.21
N THR A 164 -13.30 -22.51 -8.82
CA THR A 164 -12.44 -23.61 -9.29
C THR A 164 -11.25 -23.89 -8.38
N GLY A 165 -10.88 -22.96 -7.49
CA GLY A 165 -9.65 -23.01 -6.68
C GLY A 165 -8.36 -22.88 -7.51
N THR A 166 -8.45 -22.38 -8.74
CA THR A 166 -7.30 -22.29 -9.65
C THR A 166 -6.67 -20.90 -9.62
N SER A 167 -5.33 -20.86 -9.70
CA SER A 167 -4.59 -19.62 -9.91
C SER A 167 -4.35 -19.38 -11.39
N ASN A 168 -4.69 -18.20 -11.89
CA ASN A 168 -4.59 -17.83 -13.29
C ASN A 168 -3.71 -16.59 -13.44
N LEU A 169 -2.77 -16.62 -14.38
CA LEU A 169 -1.92 -15.48 -14.74
C LEU A 169 -2.67 -14.59 -15.75
N VAL A 170 -2.61 -13.27 -15.56
CA VAL A 170 -3.21 -12.28 -16.46
C VAL A 170 -2.32 -11.05 -16.63
#